data_AF-A0A3D0NVD9-F1
#
_entry.id   AF-A0A3D0NVD9-F1
#
_cell.length_a   1.000
_cell.length_b   1.000
_cell.length_c   1.000
_cell.angle_alpha   90.00
_cell.angle_beta   90.00
_cell.angle_gamma   90.00
#
_symmetry.space_group_name_H-M   'P 1'
#
loop_
_entity.id
_entity.type
_entity.pdbx_description
1 polymer ?
#
loop_
_entity_poly.entity_id
_entity_poly.type
_entity_poly.pdbx_seq_one_letter_code
_entity_poly.pdbx_strand_id
1 'polypeptide(L)'
;MKKSIFLKRLLSVSLAAIVSLHLLTSCGNGEKNTQDETSGYTIDNIREYVVGVDEKVELEDGSKRAIINFDNAATTPALQPVSDEVEAQMKMYGSIGRGFSKKSDYSTDLYNNTRSKVLQFVGADEENYTCFYVNNTTDGLNKL
;
A
#
# COMPACT_ATOMS: atom_id res chain seq x y z
N MET A 1 -9.62 14.82 -27.67
CA MET A 1 -8.92 15.50 -26.56
C MET A 1 -9.27 14.83 -25.21
N LYS A 2 -8.90 13.55 -25.00
CA LYS A 2 -9.19 12.78 -23.76
C LYS A 2 -8.15 11.67 -23.50
N LYS A 3 -6.86 11.95 -23.68
CA LYS A 3 -5.76 11.02 -23.36
C LYS A 3 -4.87 11.46 -22.20
N SER A 4 -5.11 12.65 -21.64
CA SER A 4 -4.19 13.28 -20.66
C SER A 4 -4.56 13.06 -19.18
N ILE A 5 -5.72 12.46 -18.87
CA ILE A 5 -6.19 12.33 -17.48
C ILE A 5 -5.82 10.95 -16.88
N PHE A 6 -5.70 9.92 -17.70
CA PHE A 6 -5.44 8.55 -17.23
C PHE A 6 -4.01 8.35 -16.70
N LEU A 7 -3.04 9.11 -17.23
CA LEU A 7 -1.63 8.95 -16.87
C LEU A 7 -1.24 9.68 -15.56
N LYS A 8 -2.08 10.57 -15.04
CA LYS A 8 -1.82 11.27 -13.76
C LYS A 8 -2.29 10.52 -12.52
N ARG A 9 -3.08 9.44 -12.66
CA ARG A 9 -3.57 8.64 -11.52
C ARG A 9 -2.80 7.34 -11.29
N LEU A 10 -2.06 6.84 -12.28
CA LEU A 10 -1.37 5.55 -12.17
C LEU A 10 -0.12 5.58 -11.29
N LEU A 11 0.49 6.76 -11.07
CA LEU A 11 1.63 6.93 -10.16
C LEU A 11 1.24 6.99 -8.66
N SER A 12 -0.06 6.93 -8.34
CA SER A 12 -0.57 7.05 -6.96
C SER A 12 -0.99 5.72 -6.32
N VAL A 13 -0.95 4.60 -7.06
CA VAL A 13 -1.47 3.32 -6.58
C VAL A 13 -0.62 2.73 -5.45
N SER A 14 0.69 3.04 -5.39
CA SER A 14 1.53 2.67 -4.25
C SER A 14 1.14 3.42 -2.97
N LEU A 15 0.69 4.68 -3.04
CA LEU A 15 0.44 5.50 -1.85
C LEU A 15 -0.91 5.19 -1.19
N ALA A 16 -1.84 4.69 -1.98
CA ALA A 16 -3.24 4.60 -1.59
C ALA A 16 -3.66 3.34 -0.85
N ALA A 17 -3.01 2.22 -1.14
CA ALA A 17 -3.26 0.97 -0.43
C ALA A 17 -2.81 1.05 1.04
N ILE A 18 -1.93 2.01 1.36
CA ILE A 18 -1.24 2.15 2.65
C ILE A 18 -2.05 2.99 3.62
N VAL A 19 -2.64 4.09 3.16
CA VAL A 19 -3.47 4.96 4.00
C VAL A 19 -4.74 4.23 4.48
N SER A 20 -5.21 3.23 3.73
CA SER A 20 -6.40 2.44 4.11
C SER A 20 -6.13 1.33 5.13
N LEU A 21 -4.89 1.14 5.58
CA LEU A 21 -4.55 0.06 6.52
C LEU A 21 -4.43 0.53 7.97
N HIS A 22 -4.26 1.84 8.19
CA HIS A 22 -4.25 2.43 9.54
C HIS A 22 -5.65 2.75 10.10
N LEU A 23 -6.72 2.60 9.30
CA LEU A 23 -8.09 2.97 9.68
C LEU A 23 -8.94 1.84 10.30
N LEU A 24 -8.41 0.63 10.49
CA LEU A 24 -9.25 -0.53 10.87
C LEU A 24 -8.79 -1.36 12.07
N THR A 25 -7.91 -0.83 12.92
CA THR A 25 -7.60 -1.47 14.23
C THR A 25 -8.63 -1.16 15.32
N SER A 26 -9.74 -0.48 15.02
CA SER A 26 -10.79 -0.14 15.99
C SER A 26 -12.04 -1.04 15.88
N CYS A 27 -11.85 -2.35 16.02
CA CYS A 27 -12.96 -3.27 16.28
C CYS A 27 -12.73 -3.99 17.62
N GLY A 28 -12.95 -3.24 18.71
CA GLY A 28 -12.92 -3.73 20.07
C GLY A 28 -13.79 -2.80 20.95
N ASN A 29 -14.87 -3.37 21.48
CA ASN A 29 -15.92 -2.69 22.26
C ASN A 29 -15.41 -1.67 23.28
N GLY A 30 -15.93 -0.44 23.18
CA GLY A 30 -15.85 0.58 24.21
C GLY A 30 -16.26 1.94 23.66
N GLU A 31 -17.41 2.44 24.10
CA GLU A 31 -17.83 3.83 23.88
C GLU A 31 -16.74 4.79 24.36
N LYS A 32 -15.98 5.37 23.44
CA LYS A 32 -15.12 6.52 23.70
C LYS A 32 -15.25 7.50 22.54
N ASN A 33 -15.66 8.71 22.90
CA ASN A 33 -15.70 9.93 22.09
C ASN A 33 -14.68 9.90 20.94
N THR A 34 -15.17 9.79 19.72
CA THR A 34 -14.37 9.88 18.49
C THR A 34 -14.01 11.34 18.26
N GLN A 35 -13.00 11.82 18.98
CA GLN A 35 -12.11 12.81 18.40
C GLN A 35 -11.36 12.06 17.30
N ASP A 36 -11.68 12.40 16.05
CA ASP A 36 -11.01 11.97 14.84
C ASP A 36 -9.56 12.49 14.89
N GLU A 37 -8.68 11.74 15.54
CA GLU A 37 -7.25 12.02 15.53
C GLU A 37 -6.70 11.65 14.15
N THR A 38 -6.79 12.59 13.20
CA THR A 38 -5.88 12.64 12.05
C THR A 38 -4.47 12.96 12.55
N SER A 39 -3.81 12.04 13.23
CA SER A 39 -2.35 11.99 13.36
C SER A 39 -1.74 11.44 12.05
N GLY A 40 -2.24 11.96 10.93
CA GLY A 40 -2.07 11.40 9.60
C GLY A 40 -0.80 11.87 8.90
N TYR A 41 -0.32 11.07 7.95
CA TYR A 41 0.78 11.43 7.08
C TYR A 41 0.44 12.73 6.33
N THR A 42 1.29 13.75 6.50
CA THR A 42 1.19 15.06 5.85
C THR A 42 2.31 15.22 4.83
N ILE A 43 2.19 16.21 3.93
CA ILE A 43 3.27 16.53 3.00
C ILE A 43 4.55 16.91 3.75
N ASP A 44 4.42 17.56 4.91
CA ASP A 44 5.55 18.03 5.69
C ASP A 44 6.31 16.89 6.40
N ASN A 45 5.63 15.79 6.76
CA ASN A 45 6.24 14.68 7.51
C ASN A 45 6.43 13.39 6.68
N ILE A 46 5.83 13.24 5.49
CA ILE A 46 5.84 11.97 4.74
C ILE A 46 7.25 11.48 4.41
N ARG A 47 8.21 12.40 4.27
CA ARG A 47 9.62 12.06 4.00
C ARG A 47 10.19 11.15 5.09
N GLU A 48 9.84 11.37 6.35
CA GLU A 48 10.33 10.61 7.51
C GLU A 48 9.89 9.14 7.47
N TYR A 49 8.81 8.86 6.73
CA TYR A 49 8.26 7.52 6.58
C TYR A 49 8.76 6.81 5.32
N VAL A 50 9.68 7.39 4.55
CA VAL A 50 10.28 6.70 3.40
C VAL A 50 11.43 5.82 3.90
N VAL A 51 11.37 4.52 3.59
CA VAL A 51 12.40 3.56 4.02
C VAL A 51 13.74 3.92 3.38
N GLY A 52 14.78 4.05 4.21
CA GLY A 52 16.16 4.32 3.76
C GLY A 52 16.38 5.73 3.19
N VAL A 53 15.49 6.68 3.49
CA VAL A 53 15.50 8.02 2.88
C VAL A 53 16.77 8.85 3.12
N ASP A 54 17.46 8.57 4.23
CA ASP A 54 18.73 9.21 4.61
C ASP A 54 19.91 8.23 4.56
N GLU A 55 19.71 7.02 4.01
CA GLU A 55 20.76 6.03 3.83
C GLU A 55 21.81 6.59 2.87
N LYS A 56 23.08 6.54 3.30
CA LYS A 56 24.15 7.20 2.56
C LYS A 56 24.86 6.20 1.66
N VAL A 57 24.98 6.58 0.39
CA VAL A 57 25.82 5.86 -0.56
C VAL A 57 27.19 6.53 -0.66
N GLU A 58 28.20 5.72 -0.96
CA GLU A 58 29.56 6.18 -1.22
C GLU A 58 29.67 6.71 -2.65
N LEU A 59 30.26 7.90 -2.78
CA LEU A 59 30.54 8.55 -4.06
C LEU A 59 31.97 8.24 -4.50
N GLU A 60 32.30 8.57 -5.75
CA GLU A 60 33.63 8.34 -6.32
C GLU A 60 34.76 9.06 -5.57
N ASP A 61 34.45 10.17 -4.89
CA ASP A 61 35.39 10.92 -4.05
C ASP A 61 35.55 10.34 -2.63
N GLY A 62 34.92 9.18 -2.35
CA GLY A 62 34.90 8.52 -1.04
C GLY A 62 33.96 9.18 -0.02
N SER A 63 33.28 10.28 -0.39
CA SER A 63 32.31 10.92 0.49
C SER A 63 30.98 10.16 0.51
N LYS A 64 30.25 10.26 1.62
CA LYS A 64 28.93 9.61 1.79
C LYS A 64 27.81 10.64 1.78
N ARG A 65 26.79 10.43 0.95
CA ARG A 65 25.62 11.31 0.83
C ARG A 65 24.35 10.50 0.63
N ALA A 66 23.22 11.04 1.09
CA ALA A 66 21.91 10.47 0.79
C ALA A 66 21.56 10.71 -0.68
N ILE A 67 20.89 9.75 -1.32
CA ILE A 67 20.46 9.87 -2.71
C ILE A 67 19.24 10.79 -2.79
N ILE A 68 19.22 11.66 -3.80
CA ILE A 68 18.02 12.39 -4.22
C ILE A 68 17.38 11.61 -5.36
N ASN A 69 16.28 10.91 -5.08
CA ASN A 69 15.60 10.08 -6.06
C ASN A 69 14.69 10.91 -6.98
N PHE A 70 15.12 11.12 -8.23
CA PHE A 70 14.30 11.71 -9.29
C PHE A 70 13.75 10.69 -10.30
N ASP A 71 13.82 9.39 -9.98
CA ASP A 71 13.37 8.29 -10.85
C ASP A 71 12.13 7.56 -10.31
N ASN A 72 11.26 8.29 -9.59
CA ASN A 72 10.01 7.73 -9.05
C ASN A 72 9.03 7.23 -10.14
N ALA A 73 9.24 7.64 -11.40
CA ALA A 73 8.44 7.17 -12.52
C ALA A 73 8.75 5.71 -12.89
N ALA A 74 9.97 5.23 -12.64
CA ALA A 74 10.33 3.83 -12.82
C ALA A 74 9.86 2.97 -11.65
N THR A 75 10.17 3.39 -10.41
CA THR A 75 9.67 2.77 -9.18
C THR A 75 9.75 3.72 -8.00
N THR A 76 8.84 3.56 -7.04
CA THR A 76 8.78 4.38 -5.82
C THR A 76 9.45 3.65 -4.65
N PRO A 77 10.15 4.37 -3.75
CA PRO A 77 10.65 3.76 -2.51
C PRO A 77 9.48 3.27 -1.65
N ALA A 78 9.74 2.25 -0.82
CA ALA A 78 8.76 1.75 0.12
C ALA A 78 8.48 2.76 1.25
N LEU A 79 7.26 2.77 1.77
CA LEU A 79 6.92 3.50 2.99
C LEU A 79 7.01 2.57 4.20
N GLN A 80 7.53 3.09 5.31
CA GLN A 80 7.71 2.38 6.58
C GLN A 80 6.43 1.69 7.05
N PRO A 81 5.24 2.31 7.03
CA PRO A 81 4.00 1.64 7.45
C PRO A 81 3.65 0.40 6.62
N VAL A 82 4.06 0.34 5.35
CA VAL A 82 3.87 -0.86 4.52
C VAL A 82 4.82 -1.95 4.93
N SER A 83 6.08 -1.59 5.13
CA SER A 83 7.11 -2.54 5.57
C SER A 83 6.69 -3.17 6.89
N ASP A 84 6.28 -2.34 7.85
CA ASP A 84 5.83 -2.75 9.18
C ASP A 84 4.62 -3.67 9.09
N GLU A 85 3.65 -3.32 8.24
CA GLU A 85 2.48 -4.16 8.03
C GLU A 85 2.86 -5.50 7.41
N VAL A 86 3.64 -5.52 6.33
CA VAL A 86 4.04 -6.77 5.67
C VAL A 86 4.71 -7.69 6.69
N GLU A 87 5.64 -7.17 7.50
CA GLU A 87 6.30 -7.92 8.56
C GLU A 87 5.33 -8.41 9.63
N ALA A 88 4.35 -7.59 10.04
CA ALA A 88 3.32 -7.98 10.99
C ALA A 88 2.47 -9.14 10.44
N GLN A 89 2.05 -9.06 9.18
CA GLN A 89 1.19 -10.04 8.54
C GLN A 89 1.91 -11.37 8.25
N MET A 90 3.22 -11.34 8.02
CA MET A 90 4.03 -12.57 7.80
C MET A 90 3.90 -13.58 8.95
N LYS A 91 3.66 -13.13 10.19
CA LYS A 91 3.49 -14.02 11.36
C LYS A 91 2.25 -14.90 11.25
N MET A 92 1.19 -14.40 10.61
CA MET A 92 -0.10 -15.08 10.43
C MET A 92 -0.33 -15.59 9.02
N TYR A 93 0.70 -15.53 8.17
CA TYR A 93 0.62 -16.00 6.78
C TYR A 93 0.21 -17.47 6.68
N GLY A 94 -0.74 -17.73 5.80
CA GLY A 94 -1.28 -19.05 5.47
C GLY A 94 -1.80 -19.10 4.04
N SER A 95 -2.10 -20.31 3.57
CA SER A 95 -2.71 -20.50 2.25
C SER A 95 -4.06 -19.78 2.15
N ILE A 96 -4.43 -19.30 0.97
CA ILE A 96 -5.71 -18.61 0.74
C ILE A 96 -6.72 -19.57 0.11
N GLY A 97 -7.98 -19.48 0.52
CA GLY A 97 -9.11 -20.18 -0.08
C GLY A 97 -9.45 -21.50 0.61
N ARG A 98 -8.72 -22.59 0.33
CA ARG A 98 -9.10 -23.95 0.77
C ARG A 98 -8.30 -24.51 1.96
N GLY A 99 -7.61 -23.67 2.72
CA GLY A 99 -6.94 -24.16 3.92
C GLY A 99 -7.89 -24.29 5.10
N PHE A 100 -7.54 -25.18 6.04
CA PHE A 100 -8.36 -25.51 7.21
C PHE A 100 -7.66 -25.11 8.51
N SER A 101 -6.97 -23.97 8.51
CA SER A 101 -6.23 -23.46 9.67
C SER A 101 -6.59 -22.01 9.95
N LYS A 102 -6.47 -21.58 11.21
CA LYS A 102 -6.74 -20.18 11.58
C LYS A 102 -5.88 -19.17 10.85
N LYS A 103 -4.66 -19.53 10.45
CA LYS A 103 -3.80 -18.69 9.60
C LYS A 103 -4.30 -18.60 8.17
N SER A 104 -4.87 -19.69 7.65
CA SER A 104 -5.47 -19.73 6.32
C SER A 104 -6.76 -18.91 6.25
N ASP A 105 -7.64 -19.04 7.25
CA ASP A 105 -8.85 -18.23 7.38
C ASP A 105 -8.46 -16.74 7.40
N TYR A 106 -7.53 -16.38 8.30
CA TYR A 106 -7.03 -15.01 8.44
C TYR A 106 -6.46 -14.43 7.15
N SER A 107 -5.61 -15.19 6.45
CA SER A 107 -4.99 -14.74 5.19
C SER A 107 -6.02 -14.60 4.07
N THR A 108 -7.04 -15.45 4.07
CA THR A 108 -8.15 -15.38 3.10
C THR A 108 -9.00 -14.14 3.33
N ASP A 109 -9.36 -13.87 4.58
CA ASP A 109 -10.13 -12.68 4.95
C ASP A 109 -9.36 -11.41 4.63
N LEU A 110 -8.07 -11.34 4.98
CA LEU A 110 -7.20 -10.21 4.67
C LEU A 110 -7.15 -9.98 3.15
N TYR A 111 -6.92 -11.03 2.35
CA TYR A 111 -6.86 -10.95 0.89
C TYR A 111 -8.17 -10.46 0.24
N ASN A 112 -9.32 -10.88 0.75
CA ASN A 112 -10.62 -10.42 0.26
C ASN A 112 -10.88 -8.96 0.65
N ASN A 113 -10.59 -8.60 1.90
CA ASN A 113 -10.75 -7.23 2.39
C ASN A 113 -9.88 -6.23 1.63
N THR A 114 -8.66 -6.60 1.26
CA THR A 114 -7.78 -5.71 0.48
C THR A 114 -8.29 -5.47 -0.94
N ARG A 115 -9.08 -6.39 -1.53
CA ARG A 115 -9.70 -6.17 -2.85
C ARG A 115 -10.75 -5.06 -2.80
N SER A 116 -11.63 -5.07 -1.79
CA SER A 116 -12.62 -4.00 -1.59
C SER A 116 -11.93 -2.65 -1.38
N LYS A 117 -10.85 -2.60 -0.59
CA LYS A 117 -10.04 -1.37 -0.43
C LYS A 117 -9.46 -0.84 -1.75
N VAL A 118 -8.98 -1.72 -2.62
CA VAL A 118 -8.47 -1.33 -3.95
C VAL A 118 -9.60 -0.76 -4.81
N LEU A 119 -10.78 -1.39 -4.82
CA LEU A 119 -11.96 -0.89 -5.55
C LEU A 119 -12.38 0.49 -5.06
N GLN A 120 -12.49 0.66 -3.74
CA GLN A 120 -12.80 1.96 -3.12
C GLN A 120 -11.77 3.02 -3.51
N PHE A 121 -10.47 2.68 -3.47
CA PHE A 121 -9.42 3.63 -3.82
C PHE A 121 -9.54 4.15 -5.26
N VAL A 122 -9.79 3.26 -6.21
CA VAL A 122 -9.93 3.66 -7.63
C VAL A 122 -11.30 4.27 -7.93
N GLY A 123 -12.24 4.22 -6.97
CA GLY A 123 -13.62 4.69 -7.12
C GLY A 123 -14.48 3.74 -7.95
N ALA A 124 -14.18 2.44 -7.93
CA ALA A 124 -14.97 1.41 -8.58
C ALA A 124 -16.04 0.86 -7.64
N ASP A 125 -17.23 0.63 -8.18
CA ASP A 125 -18.36 0.04 -7.46
C ASP A 125 -18.19 -1.48 -7.34
N GLU A 126 -18.31 -2.01 -6.12
CA GLU A 126 -18.09 -3.43 -5.82
C GLU A 126 -19.18 -4.34 -6.43
N GLU A 127 -20.37 -3.80 -6.74
CA GLU A 127 -21.42 -4.59 -7.39
C GLU A 127 -21.14 -4.85 -8.88
N ASN A 128 -20.44 -3.92 -9.55
CA ASN A 128 -20.21 -3.94 -11.00
C ASN A 128 -18.78 -4.32 -11.37
N TYR A 129 -17.82 -4.20 -10.45
CA TYR A 129 -16.40 -4.41 -10.71
C TYR A 129 -15.79 -5.40 -9.72
N THR A 130 -14.87 -6.23 -10.23
CA THR A 130 -14.07 -7.16 -9.41
C THR A 130 -12.59 -6.81 -9.51
N CYS A 131 -11.89 -6.82 -8.37
CA CYS A 131 -10.44 -6.65 -8.33
C CYS A 131 -9.72 -7.99 -8.50
N PHE A 132 -8.80 -8.05 -9.46
CA PHE A 132 -7.87 -9.17 -9.66
C PHE A 132 -6.45 -8.73 -9.34
N TYR A 133 -5.75 -9.50 -8.52
CA TYR A 133 -4.31 -9.32 -8.34
C TYR A 133 -3.56 -10.01 -9.47
N VAL A 134 -2.60 -9.27 -10.04
CA VAL A 134 -1.70 -9.71 -11.11
C VAL A 134 -0.28 -9.30 -10.74
N ASN A 135 0.72 -9.81 -11.46
CA ASN A 135 2.11 -9.54 -11.11
C ASN A 135 2.50 -8.07 -11.33
N ASN A 136 2.00 -7.48 -12.41
CA ASN A 136 2.23 -6.07 -12.78
C ASN A 136 1.23 -5.64 -13.87
N THR A 137 1.27 -4.36 -14.26
CA THR A 137 0.39 -3.79 -15.29
C THR A 137 0.48 -4.51 -16.63
N THR A 138 1.70 -4.84 -17.08
CA THR A 138 1.91 -5.54 -18.36
C THR A 138 1.28 -6.93 -18.34
N ASP A 139 1.50 -7.68 -17.26
CA ASP A 139 0.90 -9.00 -17.05
C ASP A 139 -0.64 -8.92 -17.00
N GLY A 140 -1.18 -7.92 -16.31
CA GLY A 140 -2.62 -7.68 -16.24
C GLY A 140 -3.26 -7.40 -17.60
N LEU A 141 -2.62 -6.55 -18.42
CA LEU A 141 -3.11 -6.25 -19.76
C LEU A 141 -3.11 -7.47 -20.69
N ASN A 142 -2.16 -8.38 -20.53
CA ASN A 142 -2.10 -9.60 -21.33
C ASN A 142 -3.11 -10.68 -20.91
N LYS A 143 -3.71 -10.55 -19.72
CA LYS A 143 -4.71 -11.50 -19.18
C LYS A 143 -6.16 -11.09 -19.46
N LEU A 144 -6.38 -9.92 -20.06
CA LEU A 144 -7.67 -9.43 -20.55
C LEU A 144 -7.95 -9.95 -21.97
#